data_AF-A0A937NW01-F1
#
_entry.id   AF-A0A937NW01-F1
#
_cell.length_a   1.000
_cell.length_b   1.000
_cell.length_c   1.000
_cell.angle_alpha   90.00
_cell.angle_beta   90.00
_cell.angle_gamma   90.00
#
_symmetry.space_group_name_H-M   'P 1'
#
loop_
_entity.id
_entity.type
_entity.pdbx_description
1 polymer ?
#
loop_
_entity_poly.entity_id
_entity_poly.type
_entity_poly.pdbx_seq_one_letter_code
_entity_poly.pdbx_strand_id
1 'polypeptide(L)'
;MRSPEELAGVLRGLGYDVAEVLPFELDAPLSNGTRPYVAFEWIGERNYLKETSGGRVAGDTGRQRGANFTSLDFAMRFRQNDGRIHIIAGEWKYTEEYARDKSIRHSKAGKDRLEIYRPSLDMPDCQITLQGVTAEALFFDPFDQLMRQQLLASAMERESEMDADIVSLLHIAPKANGELMNRITSPALAGLGDDIHAVWSKLIPPGRFRGFYTERLLKLVVENPPSADWANWVGQRYGGVR
;
A
#
# COMPACT_ATOMS: atom_id res chain seq x y z
N MET A 1 12.25 7.20 -10.74
CA MET A 1 12.47 6.76 -12.14
C MET A 1 12.18 7.91 -13.07
N ARG A 2 13.00 8.17 -14.09
CA ARG A 2 12.83 9.36 -14.96
C ARG A 2 12.09 9.05 -16.27
N SER A 3 11.98 7.78 -16.65
CA SER A 3 11.28 7.34 -17.86
C SER A 3 9.93 6.71 -17.51
N PRO A 4 8.80 7.26 -18.00
CA PRO A 4 7.49 6.63 -17.84
C PRO A 4 7.39 5.28 -18.59
N GLU A 5 8.14 5.11 -19.68
CA GLU A 5 8.18 3.86 -20.47
C GLU A 5 8.78 2.70 -19.67
N GLU A 6 9.91 2.96 -18.99
CA GLU A 6 10.53 1.97 -18.10
C GLU A 6 9.59 1.61 -16.94
N LEU A 7 8.81 2.59 -16.44
CA LEU A 7 7.85 2.35 -15.37
C LEU A 7 6.70 1.49 -15.83
N ALA A 8 6.21 1.73 -17.05
CA ALA A 8 5.23 0.88 -17.68
C ALA A 8 5.73 -0.56 -17.79
N GLY A 9 7.01 -0.76 -18.14
CA GLY A 9 7.65 -2.08 -18.17
C GLY A 9 7.60 -2.80 -16.82
N VAL A 10 8.01 -2.13 -15.73
CA VAL A 10 7.95 -2.69 -14.36
C VAL A 10 6.51 -3.02 -13.96
N LEU A 11 5.57 -2.12 -14.20
CA LEU A 11 4.15 -2.32 -13.85
C LEU A 11 3.52 -3.49 -14.64
N ARG A 12 3.84 -3.63 -15.93
CA ARG A 12 3.41 -4.79 -16.72
C ARG A 12 4.04 -6.08 -16.20
N GLY A 13 5.32 -6.05 -15.83
CA GLY A 13 6.02 -7.17 -15.19
C GLY A 13 5.40 -7.59 -13.86
N LEU A 14 4.86 -6.63 -13.10
CA LEU A 14 4.07 -6.87 -11.90
C LEU A 14 2.68 -7.46 -12.19
N GLY A 15 2.24 -7.46 -13.45
CA GLY A 15 0.95 -8.00 -13.91
C GLY A 15 -0.17 -6.97 -13.95
N TYR A 16 0.14 -5.69 -14.11
CA TYR A 16 -0.86 -4.64 -14.36
C TYR A 16 -1.07 -4.42 -15.86
N ASP A 17 -2.30 -4.13 -16.24
CA ASP A 17 -2.65 -3.73 -17.60
C ASP A 17 -2.35 -2.24 -17.80
N VAL A 18 -1.21 -1.92 -18.43
CA VAL A 18 -0.71 -0.54 -18.55
C VAL A 18 -0.63 -0.11 -20.00
N ALA A 19 -1.43 0.89 -20.35
CA ALA A 19 -1.32 1.65 -21.60
C ALA A 19 -0.27 2.76 -21.46
N GLU A 20 -0.40 3.60 -20.44
CA GLU A 20 0.41 4.80 -20.26
C GLU A 20 0.62 5.10 -18.77
N VAL A 21 1.83 5.44 -18.35
CA VAL A 21 2.12 5.92 -17.00
C VAL A 21 1.85 7.42 -16.91
N LEU A 22 1.13 7.83 -15.88
CA LEU A 22 0.70 9.22 -15.68
C LEU A 22 1.52 9.89 -14.57
N PRO A 23 1.79 11.20 -14.70
CA PRO A 23 2.41 11.96 -13.62
C PRO A 23 1.52 12.02 -12.38
N PHE A 24 2.17 12.15 -11.23
CA PHE A 24 1.55 12.36 -9.94
C PHE A 24 1.45 13.87 -9.67
N GLU A 25 0.39 14.48 -10.21
CA GLU A 25 0.22 15.95 -10.29
C GLU A 25 0.14 16.65 -8.93
N LEU A 26 -0.36 15.95 -7.92
CA LEU A 26 -0.53 16.49 -6.57
C LEU A 26 0.74 16.43 -5.72
N ASP A 27 1.82 15.80 -6.20
CA ASP A 27 3.11 15.83 -5.52
C ASP A 27 3.96 17.04 -5.95
N ALA A 28 4.98 17.36 -5.16
CA ALA A 28 5.88 18.47 -5.43
C ALA A 28 6.57 18.30 -6.80
N PRO A 29 6.74 19.38 -7.59
CA PRO A 29 7.46 19.30 -8.84
C PRO A 29 8.93 18.97 -8.58
N LEU A 30 9.54 18.24 -9.51
CA LEU A 30 10.98 17.97 -9.52
C LEU A 30 11.76 19.25 -9.83
N SER A 31 13.08 19.23 -9.60
CA SER A 31 13.96 20.39 -9.82
C SER A 31 13.96 20.94 -11.25
N ASN A 32 13.54 20.14 -12.23
CA ASN A 32 13.41 20.53 -13.64
C ASN A 32 12.00 21.03 -14.01
N GLY A 33 11.10 21.23 -13.03
CA GLY A 33 9.72 21.69 -13.24
C GLY A 33 8.73 20.60 -13.67
N THR A 34 9.18 19.37 -13.92
CA THR A 34 8.27 18.25 -14.27
C THR A 34 7.69 17.59 -13.03
N ARG A 35 6.58 16.85 -13.18
CA ARG A 35 5.97 16.09 -12.09
C ARG A 35 6.59 14.70 -11.96
N PRO A 36 6.69 14.15 -10.74
CA PRO A 36 7.17 12.79 -10.55
C PRO A 36 6.14 11.76 -11.05
N TYR A 37 6.61 10.60 -11.52
CA TYR A 37 5.74 9.45 -11.84
C TYR A 37 5.53 8.50 -10.66
N VAL A 38 6.26 8.72 -9.57
CA VAL A 38 6.17 7.96 -8.31
C VAL A 38 6.16 8.98 -7.19
N ALA A 39 5.09 9.02 -6.41
CA ALA A 39 5.06 9.77 -5.15
C ALA A 39 5.56 8.87 -4.03
N PHE A 40 6.35 9.40 -3.11
CA PHE A 40 6.80 8.66 -1.92
C PHE A 40 6.04 9.13 -0.68
N GLU A 41 5.87 8.25 0.31
CA GLU A 41 5.20 8.53 1.59
C GLU A 41 3.79 9.15 1.44
N TRP A 42 3.05 8.81 0.37
CA TRP A 42 1.78 9.46 0.00
C TRP A 42 0.70 9.24 1.08
N ILE A 43 -0.03 10.29 1.44
CA ILE A 43 -1.03 10.28 2.52
C ILE A 43 -2.46 10.63 2.03
N GLY A 44 -2.68 10.61 0.71
CA GLY A 44 -3.89 11.13 0.08
C GLY A 44 -3.93 12.66 0.03
N GLU A 45 -4.66 13.21 -0.93
CA GLU A 45 -4.86 14.66 -1.07
C GLU A 45 -5.57 15.24 0.16
N ARG A 46 -6.52 14.49 0.71
CA ARG A 46 -7.34 14.86 1.86
C ARG A 46 -7.18 13.87 3.01
N ASN A 47 -7.56 14.28 4.22
CA ASN A 47 -7.63 13.42 5.39
C ASN A 47 -8.88 12.53 5.36
N TYR A 48 -8.97 11.64 4.36
CA TYR A 48 -10.17 10.81 4.16
C TYR A 48 -10.51 9.95 5.38
N LEU A 49 -9.50 9.48 6.09
CA LEU A 49 -9.65 8.61 7.27
C LEU A 49 -9.97 9.38 8.55
N LYS A 50 -10.05 10.72 8.49
CA LYS A 50 -10.31 11.60 9.64
C LYS A 50 -9.34 11.34 10.80
N GLU A 51 -8.10 10.99 10.48
CA GLU A 51 -7.07 10.74 11.47
C GLU A 51 -6.76 12.03 12.24
N THR A 52 -6.34 11.87 13.49
CA THR A 52 -6.31 12.98 14.46
C THR A 52 -4.91 13.44 14.79
N SER A 53 -4.73 14.73 14.99
CA SER A 53 -3.55 15.34 15.59
C SER A 53 -3.95 16.16 16.80
N GLY A 54 -3.21 16.06 17.91
CA GLY A 54 -3.55 16.75 19.17
C GLY A 54 -4.94 16.41 19.73
N GLY A 55 -5.45 15.20 19.47
CA GLY A 55 -6.76 14.75 19.93
C GLY A 55 -7.97 15.24 19.12
N ARG A 56 -7.75 15.97 18.02
CA ARG A 56 -8.81 16.44 17.11
C ARG A 56 -8.57 15.92 15.70
N VAL A 57 -9.64 15.77 14.91
CA VAL A 57 -9.52 15.45 13.48
C VAL A 57 -8.66 16.52 12.82
N ALA A 58 -7.58 16.11 12.16
CA ALA A 58 -6.71 17.03 11.48
C ALA A 58 -7.37 17.53 10.19
N GLY A 59 -7.14 18.79 9.84
CA GLY A 59 -7.51 19.31 8.53
C GLY A 59 -6.62 18.73 7.42
N ASP A 60 -6.95 19.05 6.17
CA ASP A 60 -6.18 18.58 5.01
C ASP A 60 -4.79 19.23 4.94
N THR A 61 -4.69 20.50 5.35
CA THR A 61 -3.47 21.29 5.39
C THR A 61 -2.66 21.03 6.66
N GLY A 62 -1.32 20.98 6.54
CA GLY A 62 -0.42 20.85 7.68
C GLY A 62 -0.26 19.41 8.20
N ARG A 63 -0.76 18.41 7.47
CA ARG A 63 -0.46 17.00 7.71
C ARG A 63 1.00 16.73 7.36
N GLN A 64 1.75 16.18 8.31
CA GLN A 64 3.14 15.78 8.10
C GLN A 64 3.21 14.26 7.94
N ARG A 65 4.03 13.83 6.98
CA ARG A 65 4.34 12.42 6.73
C ARG A 65 4.93 11.81 8.02
N GLY A 66 4.49 10.60 8.37
CA GLY A 66 4.91 9.91 9.60
C GLY A 66 4.29 10.41 10.93
N ALA A 67 3.42 11.43 10.92
CA ALA A 67 2.88 12.06 12.14
C ALA A 67 1.49 11.57 12.57
N ASN A 68 1.31 10.25 12.78
CA ASN A 68 0.03 9.58 13.08
C ASN A 68 -0.98 9.50 11.91
N PHE A 69 -0.55 9.80 10.70
CA PHE A 69 -1.34 9.60 9.50
C PHE A 69 -0.96 8.30 8.81
N THR A 70 -1.93 7.70 8.13
CA THR A 70 -1.69 6.58 7.22
C THR A 70 -0.89 7.11 6.04
N SER A 71 0.26 6.48 5.79
CA SER A 71 1.09 6.74 4.63
C SER A 71 1.31 5.47 3.83
N LEU A 72 1.52 5.67 2.54
CA LEU A 72 1.93 4.67 1.57
C LEU A 72 3.41 4.92 1.26
N ASP A 73 4.27 3.93 1.34
CA ASP A 73 5.68 4.09 0.99
C ASP A 73 5.87 4.69 -0.40
N PHE A 74 5.02 4.28 -1.34
CA PHE A 74 4.94 4.87 -2.66
C PHE A 74 3.52 4.86 -3.23
N ALA A 75 3.26 5.72 -4.21
CA ALA A 75 2.08 5.68 -5.04
C ALA A 75 2.43 5.93 -6.51
N MET A 76 1.75 5.21 -7.41
CA MET A 76 1.95 5.31 -8.87
C MET A 76 0.61 5.34 -9.56
N ARG A 77 0.50 6.10 -10.66
CA ARG A 77 -0.74 6.24 -11.42
C ARG A 77 -0.51 5.93 -12.88
N PHE A 78 -1.43 5.21 -13.51
CA PHE A 78 -1.37 4.86 -14.92
C PHE A 78 -2.75 4.68 -15.52
N ARG A 79 -2.81 4.74 -16.85
CA ARG A 79 -3.99 4.40 -17.65
C ARG A 79 -3.93 2.94 -18.08
N GLN A 80 -5.04 2.22 -17.93
CA GLN A 80 -5.23 0.86 -18.44
C GLN A 80 -5.57 0.88 -19.94
N ASN A 81 -5.48 -0.27 -20.61
CA ASN A 81 -5.81 -0.34 -22.06
C ASN A 81 -7.30 -0.10 -22.34
N ASP A 82 -8.17 -0.27 -21.35
CA ASP A 82 -9.59 0.09 -21.42
C ASP A 82 -9.89 1.57 -21.13
N GLY A 83 -8.85 2.37 -20.88
CA GLY A 83 -8.95 3.81 -20.64
C GLY A 83 -9.08 4.21 -19.17
N ARG A 84 -9.35 3.29 -18.25
CA ARG A 84 -9.47 3.60 -16.81
C ARG A 84 -8.16 4.05 -16.20
N ILE A 85 -8.24 4.91 -15.19
CA ILE A 85 -7.09 5.38 -14.41
C ILE A 85 -6.97 4.54 -13.14
N HIS A 86 -5.79 3.97 -12.94
CA HIS A 86 -5.47 3.10 -11.82
C HIS A 86 -4.35 3.75 -10.98
N ILE A 87 -4.57 3.91 -9.67
CA ILE A 87 -3.54 4.24 -8.69
C ILE A 87 -3.14 2.98 -7.91
N ILE A 88 -1.85 2.68 -7.89
CA ILE A 88 -1.26 1.70 -6.96
C ILE A 88 -0.86 2.46 -5.70
N ALA A 89 -1.44 2.06 -4.58
CA ALA A 89 -0.98 2.35 -3.24
C ALA A 89 0.05 1.29 -2.84
N GLY A 90 1.28 1.68 -2.52
CA GLY A 90 2.41 0.78 -2.32
C GLY A 90 2.92 0.76 -0.89
N GLU A 91 3.25 -0.43 -0.41
CA GLU A 91 3.98 -0.66 0.84
C GLU A 91 5.13 -1.64 0.58
N TRP A 92 6.31 -1.36 1.13
CA TRP A 92 7.49 -2.20 1.03
C TRP A 92 8.02 -2.55 2.43
N LYS A 93 8.01 -3.85 2.74
CA LYS A 93 8.59 -4.44 3.95
C LYS A 93 9.94 -5.11 3.71
N TYR A 94 10.77 -5.21 4.75
CA TYR A 94 12.05 -5.90 4.71
C TYR A 94 12.25 -6.86 5.90
N THR A 95 12.66 -6.39 7.09
CA THR A 95 13.04 -7.22 8.24
C THR A 95 12.09 -7.12 9.43
N GLU A 96 10.82 -6.83 9.18
CA GLU A 96 9.84 -6.60 10.24
C GLU A 96 9.55 -7.89 11.00
N GLU A 97 9.43 -7.75 12.31
CA GLU A 97 8.91 -8.75 13.23
C GLU A 97 7.83 -8.10 14.09
N TYR A 98 6.71 -8.80 14.28
CA TYR A 98 5.60 -8.33 15.09
C TYR A 98 5.31 -9.26 16.26
N ALA A 99 4.86 -8.68 17.37
CA ALA A 99 4.45 -9.44 18.55
C ALA A 99 3.11 -10.16 18.27
N ARG A 100 3.03 -11.44 18.62
CA ARG A 100 1.80 -12.22 18.53
C ARG A 100 0.79 -11.78 19.60
N ASP A 101 -0.50 -11.87 19.30
CA ASP A 101 -1.63 -11.70 20.22
C ASP A 101 -1.71 -10.32 20.89
N LYS A 102 -0.95 -9.34 20.40
CA LYS A 102 -0.93 -7.99 20.92
C LYS A 102 -1.81 -7.09 20.07
N SER A 103 -3.07 -6.94 20.49
CA SER A 103 -3.95 -5.94 19.88
C SER A 103 -3.43 -4.53 20.15
N ILE A 104 -3.43 -3.70 19.12
CA ILE A 104 -3.09 -2.28 19.19
C ILE A 104 -4.33 -1.38 19.08
N ARG A 105 -5.55 -1.94 19.18
CA ARG A 105 -6.83 -1.20 19.11
C ARG A 105 -6.81 0.03 20.01
N HIS A 106 -6.31 -0.10 21.23
CA HIS A 106 -6.17 1.02 22.15
C HIS A 106 -4.75 1.56 22.10
N SER A 107 -4.61 2.87 21.86
CA SER A 107 -3.31 3.54 21.95
C SER A 107 -2.80 3.57 23.40
N LYS A 108 -1.51 3.91 23.59
CA LYS A 108 -0.95 4.13 24.94
C LYS A 108 -1.71 5.20 25.74
N ALA A 109 -2.36 6.14 25.05
CA ALA A 109 -3.18 7.18 25.66
C ALA A 109 -4.66 6.75 25.86
N GLY A 110 -4.99 5.47 25.67
CA GLY A 110 -6.34 4.92 25.84
C GLY A 110 -7.30 5.19 24.69
N LYS A 111 -6.84 5.79 23.58
CA LYS A 111 -7.69 6.10 22.44
C LYS A 111 -8.06 4.82 21.69
N ASP A 112 -9.36 4.57 21.51
CA ASP A 112 -9.85 3.47 20.68
C ASP A 112 -9.70 3.83 19.20
N ARG A 113 -8.84 3.09 18.49
CA ARG A 113 -8.61 3.23 17.05
C ARG A 113 -9.80 2.72 16.24
N LEU A 114 -10.61 1.80 16.77
CA LEU A 114 -11.79 1.32 16.08
C LEU A 114 -12.76 2.47 15.82
N GLU A 115 -12.93 3.38 16.77
CA GLU A 115 -13.81 4.56 16.58
C GLU A 115 -13.36 5.46 15.43
N ILE A 116 -12.06 5.49 15.12
CA ILE A 116 -11.50 6.28 14.01
C ILE A 116 -11.84 5.62 12.67
N TYR A 117 -11.63 4.31 12.56
CA TYR A 117 -11.70 3.60 11.28
C TYR A 117 -13.04 2.94 11.00
N ARG A 118 -13.89 2.74 12.02
CA ARG A 118 -15.24 2.17 11.90
C ARG A 118 -16.09 2.88 10.85
N PRO A 119 -16.16 4.23 10.81
CA PRO A 119 -16.94 4.91 9.79
C PRO A 119 -16.53 4.54 8.36
N SER A 120 -15.23 4.34 8.11
CA SER A 120 -14.72 3.94 6.79
C SER A 120 -14.94 2.45 6.52
N LEU A 121 -14.82 1.59 7.53
CA LEU A 121 -15.09 0.15 7.42
C LEU A 121 -16.57 -0.14 7.11
N ASP A 122 -17.48 0.69 7.63
CA ASP A 122 -18.92 0.53 7.45
C ASP A 122 -19.44 1.16 6.14
N MET A 123 -18.57 1.80 5.34
CA MET A 123 -18.98 2.37 4.06
C MET A 123 -19.35 1.26 3.06
N PRO A 124 -20.43 1.40 2.27
CA PRO A 124 -20.83 0.39 1.28
C PRO A 124 -19.78 0.09 0.21
N ASP A 125 -18.88 1.04 -0.06
CA ASP A 125 -17.80 0.93 -1.05
C ASP A 125 -16.43 0.63 -0.42
N CYS A 126 -16.40 0.26 0.86
CA CYS A 126 -15.19 -0.23 1.51
C CYS A 126 -14.68 -1.49 0.81
N GLN A 127 -13.39 -1.52 0.44
CA GLN A 127 -12.77 -2.67 -0.20
C GLN A 127 -12.50 -3.83 0.78
N ILE A 128 -12.69 -3.64 2.09
CA ILE A 128 -12.45 -4.69 3.09
C ILE A 128 -13.77 -5.42 3.39
N THR A 129 -13.81 -6.72 3.13
CA THR A 129 -14.91 -7.62 3.49
C THR A 129 -14.49 -8.50 4.64
N LEU A 130 -15.15 -8.38 5.79
CA LEU A 130 -14.73 -9.05 7.03
C LEU A 130 -14.98 -10.57 7.07
N GLN A 131 -15.58 -11.21 6.06
CA GLN A 131 -15.73 -12.68 5.96
C GLN A 131 -16.18 -13.40 7.27
N GLY A 132 -17.03 -12.76 8.08
CA GLY A 132 -17.49 -13.30 9.36
C GLY A 132 -16.57 -13.08 10.57
N VAL A 133 -15.42 -12.42 10.41
CA VAL A 133 -14.62 -11.90 11.52
C VAL A 133 -15.13 -10.51 11.94
N THR A 134 -14.80 -10.08 13.16
CA THR A 134 -15.15 -8.73 13.63
C THR A 134 -14.04 -7.74 13.24
N ALA A 135 -14.38 -6.44 13.18
CA ALA A 135 -13.39 -5.40 12.82
C ALA A 135 -12.19 -5.34 13.79
N GLU A 136 -12.38 -5.73 15.05
CA GLU A 136 -11.33 -5.84 16.06
C GLU A 136 -10.18 -6.75 15.63
N ALA A 137 -10.47 -7.77 14.81
CA ALA A 137 -9.47 -8.69 14.27
C ALA A 137 -8.41 -7.98 13.41
N LEU A 138 -8.71 -6.78 12.90
CA LEU A 138 -7.78 -6.00 12.07
C LEU A 138 -6.77 -5.19 12.90
N PHE A 139 -6.95 -5.05 14.22
CA PHE A 139 -6.10 -4.20 15.06
C PHE A 139 -4.90 -4.95 15.66
N PHE A 140 -4.21 -5.73 14.83
CA PHE A 140 -2.97 -6.46 15.15
C PHE A 140 -1.99 -6.23 14.02
N ASP A 141 -0.74 -5.88 14.30
CA ASP A 141 0.25 -5.67 13.23
C ASP A 141 0.64 -7.00 12.57
N PRO A 142 0.77 -7.09 11.23
CA PRO A 142 0.72 -6.00 10.25
C PRO A 142 -0.69 -5.66 9.71
N PHE A 143 -1.73 -6.37 10.16
CA PHE A 143 -3.10 -6.18 9.66
C PHE A 143 -3.69 -4.80 9.95
N ASP A 144 -3.29 -4.12 11.04
CA ASP A 144 -3.72 -2.74 11.31
C ASP A 144 -3.18 -1.79 10.24
N GLN A 145 -1.92 -1.98 9.84
CA GLN A 145 -1.32 -1.20 8.77
C GLN A 145 -2.00 -1.49 7.43
N LEU A 146 -2.17 -2.75 7.06
CA LEU A 146 -2.86 -3.14 5.83
C LEU A 146 -4.29 -2.60 5.79
N MET A 147 -5.03 -2.68 6.91
CA MET A 147 -6.37 -2.13 7.05
C MET A 147 -6.39 -0.65 6.74
N ARG A 148 -5.52 0.13 7.39
CA ARG A 148 -5.43 1.57 7.19
C ARG A 148 -5.12 1.95 5.75
N GLN A 149 -4.17 1.27 5.12
CA GLN A 149 -3.78 1.52 3.74
C GLN A 149 -4.88 1.14 2.75
N GLN A 150 -5.59 0.03 2.98
CA GLN A 150 -6.71 -0.36 2.15
C GLN A 150 -7.93 0.56 2.33
N LEU A 151 -8.17 1.08 3.54
CA LEU A 151 -9.19 2.10 3.77
C LEU A 151 -8.85 3.41 3.06
N LEU A 152 -7.57 3.81 3.06
CA LEU A 152 -7.11 4.96 2.29
C LEU A 152 -7.34 4.74 0.79
N ALA A 153 -6.99 3.57 0.27
CA ALA A 153 -7.25 3.20 -1.13
C ALA A 153 -8.75 3.23 -1.47
N SER A 154 -9.60 2.67 -0.62
CA SER A 154 -11.07 2.70 -0.79
C SER A 154 -11.59 4.14 -0.87
N ALA A 155 -11.07 5.01 -0.01
CA ALA A 155 -11.49 6.41 0.01
C ALA A 155 -10.99 7.20 -1.20
N MET A 156 -9.74 7.00 -1.63
CA MET A 156 -9.20 7.60 -2.84
C MET A 156 -9.99 7.16 -4.08
N GLU A 157 -10.41 5.90 -4.16
CA GLU A 157 -11.25 5.37 -5.24
C GLU A 157 -12.64 6.01 -5.23
N ARG A 158 -13.33 6.00 -4.08
CA ARG A 158 -14.66 6.63 -3.92
C ARG A 158 -14.67 8.08 -4.37
N GLU A 159 -13.64 8.80 -3.97
CA GLU A 159 -13.52 10.24 -4.16
C GLU A 159 -12.88 10.62 -5.49
N SER A 160 -12.55 9.64 -6.33
CA SER A 160 -11.90 9.83 -7.63
C SER A 160 -10.62 10.68 -7.53
N GLU A 161 -9.79 10.42 -6.51
CA GLU A 161 -8.54 11.16 -6.32
C GLU A 161 -7.66 11.06 -7.57
N MET A 162 -7.30 12.22 -8.14
CA MET A 162 -6.60 12.32 -9.43
C MET A 162 -7.29 11.52 -10.54
N ASP A 163 -8.62 11.61 -10.60
CA ASP A 163 -9.48 10.95 -11.59
C ASP A 163 -9.37 9.41 -11.55
N ALA A 164 -8.97 8.83 -10.41
CA ALA A 164 -8.80 7.39 -10.31
C ALA A 164 -10.15 6.66 -10.35
N ASP A 165 -10.27 5.71 -11.29
CA ASP A 165 -11.36 4.73 -11.34
C ASP A 165 -11.07 3.51 -10.47
N ILE A 166 -9.78 3.24 -10.23
CA ILE A 166 -9.30 2.09 -9.46
C ILE A 166 -8.16 2.54 -8.54
N VAL A 167 -8.22 2.12 -7.29
CA VAL A 167 -7.10 2.19 -6.36
C VAL A 167 -6.87 0.81 -5.75
N SER A 168 -5.67 0.26 -5.95
CA SER A 168 -5.28 -1.05 -5.42
C SER A 168 -4.06 -0.95 -4.51
N LEU A 169 -3.96 -1.87 -3.54
CA LEU A 169 -2.82 -1.98 -2.64
C LEU A 169 -1.81 -3.03 -3.15
N LEU A 170 -0.56 -2.62 -3.33
CA LEU A 170 0.58 -3.49 -3.62
C LEU A 170 1.45 -3.59 -2.37
N HIS A 171 1.49 -4.77 -1.75
CA HIS A 171 2.33 -5.03 -0.59
C HIS A 171 3.51 -5.91 -0.95
N ILE A 172 4.72 -5.36 -0.86
CA ILE A 172 5.97 -6.00 -1.24
C ILE A 172 6.70 -6.44 0.02
N ALA A 173 7.08 -7.71 0.12
CA ALA A 173 7.82 -8.24 1.26
C ALA A 173 8.76 -9.39 0.83
N PRO A 174 9.90 -9.62 1.50
CA PRO A 174 10.71 -10.78 1.21
C PRO A 174 9.95 -12.06 1.58
N LYS A 175 9.87 -13.01 0.65
CA LYS A 175 9.29 -14.32 0.95
C LYS A 175 10.06 -15.02 2.07
N ALA A 176 11.36 -14.77 2.14
CA ALA A 176 12.24 -15.32 3.18
C ALA A 176 11.98 -14.73 4.58
N ASN A 177 11.28 -13.60 4.72
CA ASN A 177 10.92 -13.07 6.04
C ASN A 177 9.75 -13.88 6.63
N GLY A 178 10.05 -15.06 7.15
CA GLY A 178 9.06 -15.96 7.76
C GLY A 178 8.33 -15.34 8.96
N GLU A 179 8.97 -14.40 9.67
CA GLU A 179 8.36 -13.72 10.80
C GLU A 179 7.28 -12.73 10.39
N LEU A 180 7.47 -12.02 9.29
CA LEU A 180 6.40 -11.22 8.70
C LEU A 180 5.38 -12.10 7.99
N MET A 181 5.83 -13.05 7.18
CA MET A 181 4.98 -13.77 6.25
C MET A 181 4.07 -14.78 6.96
N ASN A 182 4.60 -15.56 7.89
CA ASN A 182 3.89 -16.73 8.44
C ASN A 182 3.30 -16.46 9.83
N ARG A 183 3.70 -15.36 10.50
CA ARG A 183 3.21 -15.01 11.83
C ARG A 183 1.88 -14.27 11.72
N ILE A 184 0.78 -15.01 11.58
CA ILE A 184 -0.58 -14.43 11.65
C ILE A 184 -0.84 -13.99 13.09
N THR A 185 -0.69 -12.69 13.35
CA THR A 185 -0.70 -12.11 14.71
C THR A 185 -2.09 -11.94 15.30
N SER A 186 -3.13 -11.86 14.46
CA SER A 186 -4.52 -11.78 14.87
C SER A 186 -5.12 -13.19 15.02
N PRO A 187 -5.53 -13.62 16.22
CA PRO A 187 -6.10 -14.94 16.43
C PRO A 187 -7.34 -15.22 15.59
N ALA A 188 -8.18 -14.20 15.35
CA ALA A 188 -9.41 -14.34 14.57
C ALA A 188 -9.16 -14.46 13.06
N LEU A 189 -7.98 -14.06 12.59
CA LEU A 189 -7.56 -14.24 11.19
C LEU A 189 -6.77 -15.54 10.99
N ALA A 190 -6.37 -16.22 12.08
CA ALA A 190 -5.68 -17.48 12.02
C ALA A 190 -6.59 -18.53 11.34
N GLY A 191 -6.09 -19.13 10.26
CA GLY A 191 -6.83 -20.12 9.47
C GLY A 191 -7.49 -19.60 8.20
N LEU A 192 -7.46 -18.28 7.92
CA LEU A 192 -7.90 -17.75 6.63
C LEU A 192 -6.89 -18.00 5.50
N GLY A 193 -5.62 -18.23 5.84
CA GLY A 193 -4.54 -18.49 4.89
C GLY A 193 -3.24 -18.82 5.61
N ASP A 194 -2.26 -19.30 4.82
CA ASP A 194 -0.97 -19.78 5.32
C ASP A 194 0.05 -18.65 5.55
N ASP A 195 -0.16 -17.49 4.91
CA ASP A 195 0.69 -16.31 5.05
C ASP A 195 -0.15 -15.01 5.05
N ILE A 196 0.49 -13.88 5.37
CA ILE A 196 -0.20 -12.57 5.44
C ILE A 196 -0.85 -12.16 4.11
N HIS A 197 -0.27 -12.52 2.96
CA HIS A 197 -0.82 -12.17 1.65
C HIS A 197 -2.05 -13.02 1.35
N ALA A 198 -2.02 -14.31 1.68
CA ALA A 198 -3.13 -15.23 1.54
C ALA A 198 -4.29 -14.81 2.45
N VAL A 199 -4.02 -14.50 3.73
CA VAL A 199 -5.03 -14.00 4.68
C VAL A 199 -5.65 -12.71 4.17
N TRP A 200 -4.83 -11.71 3.81
CA TRP A 200 -5.35 -10.42 3.37
C TRP A 200 -6.15 -10.53 2.06
N SER A 201 -5.71 -11.35 1.11
CA SER A 201 -6.42 -11.57 -0.16
C SER A 201 -7.80 -12.22 0.02
N LYS A 202 -8.10 -12.86 1.15
CA LYS A 202 -9.45 -13.36 1.46
C LYS A 202 -10.40 -12.24 1.90
N LEU A 203 -9.86 -11.17 2.46
CA LEU A 203 -10.63 -10.03 2.94
C LEU A 203 -10.86 -8.99 1.84
N ILE A 204 -10.06 -9.00 0.77
CA ILE A 204 -10.09 -7.97 -0.27
C ILE A 204 -10.60 -8.54 -1.61
N PRO A 205 -11.49 -7.84 -2.33
CA PRO A 205 -11.91 -8.23 -3.67
C PRO A 205 -10.74 -8.40 -4.65
N PRO A 206 -10.85 -9.31 -5.63
CA PRO A 206 -9.85 -9.47 -6.68
C PRO A 206 -9.55 -8.13 -7.38
N GLY A 207 -8.26 -7.85 -7.61
CA GLY A 207 -7.81 -6.64 -8.28
C GLY A 207 -7.70 -5.40 -7.39
N ARG A 208 -8.03 -5.48 -6.09
CA ARG A 208 -7.85 -4.37 -5.12
C ARG A 208 -6.68 -4.59 -4.16
N PHE A 209 -6.12 -5.80 -4.10
CA PHE A 209 -4.89 -6.10 -3.38
C PHE A 209 -4.00 -7.04 -4.19
N ARG A 210 -2.68 -6.85 -4.08
CA ARG A 210 -1.65 -7.74 -4.61
C ARG A 210 -0.51 -7.84 -3.60
N GLY A 211 -0.31 -9.03 -3.05
CA GLY A 211 0.93 -9.41 -2.39
C GLY A 211 2.01 -9.71 -3.43
N PHE A 212 3.23 -9.20 -3.22
CA PHE A 212 4.35 -9.46 -4.09
C PHE A 212 5.64 -9.72 -3.30
N TYR A 213 6.50 -10.57 -3.84
CA TYR A 213 7.75 -10.92 -3.17
C TYR A 213 8.92 -10.09 -3.70
N THR A 214 9.74 -9.56 -2.79
CA THR A 214 10.92 -8.75 -3.11
C THR A 214 11.84 -9.49 -4.09
N GLU A 215 12.04 -10.79 -3.91
CA GLU A 215 12.88 -11.64 -4.76
C GLU A 215 12.38 -11.66 -6.21
N ARG A 216 11.05 -11.72 -6.41
CA ARG A 216 10.46 -11.66 -7.75
C ARG A 216 10.54 -10.26 -8.35
N LEU A 217 10.40 -9.22 -7.54
CA LEU A 217 10.52 -7.83 -8.00
C LEU A 217 11.94 -7.57 -8.46
N LEU A 218 12.94 -7.92 -7.65
CA LEU A 218 14.36 -7.77 -7.97
C LEU A 218 14.73 -8.52 -9.25
N LYS A 219 14.19 -9.72 -9.45
CA LYS A 219 14.36 -10.44 -10.72
C LYS A 219 13.78 -9.67 -11.90
N LEU A 220 12.53 -9.21 -11.80
CA LEU A 220 11.85 -8.48 -12.88
C LEU A 220 12.62 -7.23 -13.31
N VAL A 221 13.08 -6.45 -12.34
CA VAL A 221 13.78 -5.20 -12.60
C VAL A 221 15.22 -5.43 -13.09
N VAL A 222 15.88 -6.53 -12.71
CA VAL A 222 17.19 -6.90 -13.29
C VAL A 222 17.05 -7.42 -14.72
N GLU A 223 16.00 -8.18 -15.03
CA GLU A 223 15.71 -8.69 -16.38
C GLU A 223 15.23 -7.58 -17.34
N ASN A 224 14.60 -6.53 -16.80
CA ASN A 224 14.11 -5.37 -17.56
C ASN A 224 14.62 -4.07 -16.94
N PRO A 225 15.94 -3.83 -16.98
CA PRO A 225 16.50 -2.73 -16.23
C PRO A 225 16.19 -1.38 -16.89
N PRO A 226 15.86 -0.35 -16.09
CA PRO A 226 15.80 1.03 -16.55
C PRO A 226 17.07 1.46 -17.30
N SER A 227 18.24 0.99 -16.86
CA SER A 227 19.52 1.19 -17.55
C SER A 227 20.51 0.10 -17.17
N ALA A 228 21.55 -0.10 -17.99
CA ALA A 228 22.63 -1.03 -17.69
C ALA A 228 23.33 -0.71 -16.35
N ASP A 229 23.55 0.58 -16.05
CA ASP A 229 24.15 1.02 -14.79
C ASP A 229 23.27 0.66 -13.59
N TRP A 230 21.96 0.80 -13.74
CA TRP A 230 21.00 0.43 -12.72
C TRP A 230 20.98 -1.09 -12.48
N ALA A 231 20.96 -1.88 -13.57
CA ALA A 231 21.06 -3.34 -13.49
C ALA A 231 22.33 -3.77 -12.74
N ASN A 232 23.47 -3.15 -13.07
CA ASN A 232 24.75 -3.42 -12.44
C ASN A 232 24.73 -3.06 -10.95
N TRP A 233 24.19 -1.89 -10.59
CA TRP A 233 24.06 -1.48 -9.20
C TRP A 233 23.20 -2.44 -8.39
N VAL A 234 22.04 -2.85 -8.93
CA VAL A 234 21.16 -3.83 -8.27
C VAL A 234 21.85 -5.19 -8.15
N GLY A 235 22.48 -5.67 -9.22
CA GLY A 235 23.19 -6.96 -9.22
C GLY A 235 24.34 -7.00 -8.22
N GLN A 236 25.10 -5.92 -8.07
CA GLN A 236 26.17 -5.82 -7.06
C GLN A 236 25.63 -5.78 -5.64
N ARG A 237 24.54 -5.04 -5.41
CA ARG A 237 24.02 -4.80 -4.05
C ARG A 237 23.10 -5.91 -3.54
N TYR A 238 22.37 -6.56 -4.44
CA TYR A 238 21.36 -7.57 -4.14
C TYR A 238 21.65 -8.94 -4.77
N GLY A 239 22.82 -9.16 -5.36
CA GLY A 239 23.18 -10.43 -6.03
C GLY A 239 23.15 -11.68 -5.13
N GLY A 240 23.15 -11.50 -3.80
CA GLY A 240 22.95 -12.57 -2.82
C GLY A 240 21.48 -12.89 -2.48
N VAL A 241 20.54 -12.09 -2.98
CA VAL A 241 19.09 -12.32 -2.86
C VAL A 241 18.66 -13.15 -4.07
N ARG A 242 18.82 -14.47 -3.99
CA ARG A 242 18.38 -15.45 -5.00
C ARG A 242 17.34 -16.39 -4.41
#